data_AF-A0A7Y2AQP9-F1
#
_entry.id   AF-A0A7Y2AQP9-F1
#
_cell.length_a   1.000
_cell.length_b   1.000
_cell.length_c   1.000
_cell.angle_alpha   90.00
_cell.angle_beta   90.00
_cell.angle_gamma   90.00
#
_symmetry.space_group_name_H-M   'P 1'
#
loop_
_entity.id
_entity.type
_entity.pdbx_description
1 polymer ?
#
loop_
_entity_poly.entity_id
_entity_poly.type
_entity_poly.pdbx_seq_one_letter_code
_entity_poly.pdbx_strand_id
1 'polypeptide(L)'
;MLELFLLTLGLIGLWLGTELVIKGAVKIATYYNLSEIFIGIAVLAIGTDLPEMVISLNASIQNVVHDVNTSGIIIGNAIGSSFTQISLVLGLAGLLGYLTLSKRHLYEDGIVLLGAVLFLILLGFDGLITRIEGIVLIVIYLIYYSKLIHQERFGQKIRKKLDKGVGKDFLLLILGMVIVIFASEIVVDNAVRFSERL
;
A
#
# COMPACT_ATOMS: atom_id res chain seq x y z
N MET A 1 7.70 -28.75 13.13
CA MET A 1 7.59 -28.14 14.48
C MET A 1 8.25 -26.76 14.51
N LEU A 2 9.48 -26.64 13.98
CA LEU A 2 10.14 -25.34 13.82
C LEU A 2 9.34 -24.37 12.93
N GLU A 3 8.71 -24.87 11.87
CA GLU A 3 7.93 -24.09 10.91
C GLU A 3 6.71 -23.47 11.58
N LEU A 4 6.00 -24.24 12.40
CA LEU A 4 4.83 -23.78 13.17
C LEU A 4 5.22 -22.72 14.21
N PHE A 5 6.39 -22.88 14.84
CA PHE A 5 6.95 -21.88 15.74
C PHE A 5 7.29 -20.57 15.00
N LEU A 6 7.98 -20.66 13.86
CA LEU A 6 8.34 -19.50 13.04
C LEU A 6 7.10 -18.80 12.47
N LEU A 7 6.07 -19.55 12.06
CA LEU A 7 4.80 -19.00 11.61
C LEU A 7 4.11 -18.22 12.73
N THR A 8 4.07 -18.78 13.95
CA THR A 8 3.53 -18.08 15.12
C THR A 8 4.33 -16.80 15.44
N LEU A 9 5.66 -16.88 15.38
CA LEU A 9 6.53 -15.73 15.61
C LEU A 9 6.33 -14.64 14.55
N GLY A 10 6.18 -15.02 13.28
CA GLY A 10 5.86 -14.11 12.19
C GLY A 10 4.50 -13.43 12.36
N LEU A 11 3.46 -14.16 12.77
CA LEU A 11 2.15 -13.56 13.07
C LEU A 11 2.22 -12.54 14.21
N ILE A 12 2.96 -12.84 15.28
CA ILE A 12 3.21 -11.88 16.38
C ILE A 12 3.97 -10.66 15.86
N GLY A 13 4.98 -10.87 15.00
CA GLY A 13 5.74 -9.82 14.35
C GLY A 13 4.85 -8.89 13.51
N LEU A 14 3.95 -9.46 12.69
CA LEU A 14 2.97 -8.69 11.90
C LEU A 14 2.10 -7.82 12.79
N TRP A 15 1.57 -8.38 13.88
CA TRP A 15 0.75 -7.63 14.83
C TRP A 15 1.53 -6.47 15.48
N LEU A 16 2.72 -6.74 16.02
CA LEU A 16 3.56 -5.72 16.66
C LEU A 16 4.04 -4.65 15.68
N GLY A 17 4.46 -5.06 14.48
CA GLY A 17 4.90 -4.14 13.43
C GLY A 17 3.77 -3.21 13.01
N THR A 18 2.57 -3.75 12.78
CA THR A 18 1.38 -2.96 12.41
C THR A 18 1.01 -1.94 13.49
N GLU A 19 1.06 -2.34 14.76
CA GLU A 19 0.81 -1.45 15.90
C GLU A 19 1.79 -0.26 15.94
N LEU A 20 3.07 -0.50 15.62
CA LEU A 20 4.09 0.55 15.53
C LEU A 20 3.85 1.48 14.33
N VAL A 21 3.49 0.92 13.17
CA VAL A 21 3.15 1.69 11.96
C VAL A 21 1.98 2.63 12.24
N ILE A 22 0.87 2.10 12.80
CA ILE A 22 -0.33 2.91 13.11
C ILE A 22 0.02 4.02 14.10
N LYS A 23 0.73 3.69 15.20
CA LYS A 23 1.12 4.69 16.21
C LYS A 23 2.04 5.77 15.66
N GLY A 24 3.02 5.40 14.83
CA GLY A 24 3.92 6.35 14.18
C GLY A 24 3.15 7.26 13.21
N ALA A 25 2.33 6.65 12.35
CA ALA A 25 1.53 7.35 11.36
C ALA A 25 0.55 8.36 11.97
N VAL A 26 -0.23 7.97 12.98
CA VAL A 26 -1.20 8.87 13.65
C VAL A 26 -0.50 10.05 14.34
N LYS A 27 0.66 9.83 14.96
CA LYS A 27 1.42 10.91 15.60
C LYS A 27 2.05 11.86 14.59
N ILE A 28 2.60 11.33 13.49
CA ILE A 28 3.09 12.13 12.38
C ILE A 28 1.94 12.97 11.80
N ALA A 29 0.78 12.35 11.56
CA ALA A 29 -0.42 13.03 11.08
C ALA A 29 -0.79 14.20 12.01
N THR A 30 -0.89 13.92 13.31
CA THR A 30 -1.24 14.90 14.33
C THR A 30 -0.23 16.04 14.40
N TYR A 31 1.07 15.73 14.35
CA TYR A 31 2.13 16.73 14.45
C TYR A 31 2.15 17.68 13.26
N TYR A 32 2.08 17.15 12.04
CA TYR A 32 2.04 17.95 10.83
C TYR A 32 0.65 18.49 10.53
N ASN A 33 -0.34 18.18 11.37
CA ASN A 33 -1.74 18.50 11.18
C ASN A 33 -2.25 18.03 9.79
N LEU A 34 -1.82 16.83 9.40
CA LEU A 34 -2.31 16.12 8.22
C LEU A 34 -3.55 15.31 8.61
N SER A 35 -4.49 15.16 7.67
CA SER A 35 -5.60 14.21 7.81
C SER A 35 -5.10 12.77 7.88
N GLU A 36 -5.81 11.92 8.63
CA GLU A 36 -5.51 10.49 8.70
C GLU A 36 -5.64 9.81 7.33
N ILE A 37 -6.59 10.27 6.49
CA ILE A 37 -6.76 9.83 5.10
C ILE A 37 -5.52 10.16 4.27
N PHE A 38 -4.98 11.39 4.39
CA PHE A 38 -3.76 11.77 3.68
C PHE A 38 -2.59 10.88 4.08
N ILE A 39 -2.35 10.65 5.37
CA ILE A 39 -1.25 9.77 5.82
C ILE A 39 -1.48 8.31 5.37
N GLY A 40 -2.73 7.84 5.38
CA GLY A 40 -3.12 6.55 4.85
C GLY A 40 -2.73 6.39 3.38
N ILE A 41 -3.08 7.36 2.54
CA ILE A 41 -2.77 7.31 1.09
C ILE A 41 -1.29 7.57 0.82
N ALA A 42 -0.70 8.59 1.45
CA ALA A 42 0.60 9.11 1.08
C ALA A 42 1.78 8.34 1.67
N VAL A 43 1.60 7.73 2.85
CA VAL A 43 2.69 7.05 3.56
C VAL A 43 2.40 5.57 3.70
N LEU A 44 1.20 5.21 4.17
CA LEU A 44 0.88 3.81 4.44
C LEU A 44 0.72 3.02 3.15
N ALA A 45 -0.15 3.46 2.22
CA ALA A 45 -0.39 2.76 0.96
C ALA A 45 0.90 2.64 0.12
N ILE A 46 1.61 3.75 -0.10
CA ILE A 46 2.90 3.69 -0.83
C ILE A 46 3.88 2.75 -0.11
N GLY A 47 4.02 2.87 1.20
CA GLY A 47 4.97 2.10 1.99
C GLY A 47 4.71 0.59 1.97
N THR A 48 3.45 0.17 2.02
CA THR A 48 3.05 -1.24 1.93
C THR A 48 3.17 -1.81 0.52
N ASP A 49 3.04 -0.97 -0.50
CA ASP A 49 3.11 -1.38 -1.89
C ASP A 49 4.56 -1.37 -2.44
N LEU A 50 5.52 -0.79 -1.72
CA LEU A 50 6.95 -0.79 -2.11
C LEU A 50 7.50 -2.18 -2.46
N PRO A 51 7.27 -3.24 -1.66
CA PRO A 51 7.72 -4.59 -2.01
C PRO A 51 7.09 -5.08 -3.32
N GLU A 52 5.80 -4.85 -3.52
CA GLU A 52 5.07 -5.24 -4.73
C GLU A 52 5.56 -4.47 -5.97
N MET A 53 5.91 -3.19 -5.81
CA MET A 53 6.55 -2.38 -6.84
C MET A 53 7.91 -2.97 -7.21
N VAL A 54 8.73 -3.37 -6.25
CA VAL A 54 10.04 -3.99 -6.50
C VAL A 54 9.88 -5.32 -7.25
N ILE A 55 8.92 -6.16 -6.85
CA ILE A 55 8.62 -7.42 -7.54
C ILE A 55 8.22 -7.15 -9.00
N SER A 56 7.30 -6.21 -9.23
CA SER A 56 6.78 -5.88 -10.56
C SER A 56 7.86 -5.27 -11.47
N LEU A 57 8.72 -4.40 -10.93
CA LEU A 57 9.85 -3.80 -11.64
C LEU A 57 10.90 -4.87 -12.00
N ASN A 58 11.27 -5.73 -11.06
CA ASN A 58 12.22 -6.82 -11.31
C ASN A 58 11.68 -7.81 -12.36
N ALA A 59 10.41 -8.18 -12.26
CA ALA A 59 9.76 -9.03 -13.26
C ALA A 59 9.75 -8.37 -14.64
N SER A 60 9.51 -7.06 -14.73
CA SER A 60 9.56 -6.29 -15.98
C SER A 60 10.97 -6.25 -16.58
N ILE A 61 12.00 -6.06 -15.74
CA ILE A 61 13.40 -6.14 -16.17
C ILE A 61 13.72 -7.55 -16.71
N GLN A 62 13.28 -8.62 -16.03
CA GLN A 62 13.48 -9.99 -16.51
C GLN A 62 12.80 -10.25 -17.85
N ASN A 63 11.64 -9.64 -18.09
CA ASN A 63 10.94 -9.71 -19.37
C ASN A 63 11.78 -9.14 -20.52
N VAL A 64 12.42 -7.99 -20.28
CA VAL A 64 13.19 -7.28 -21.30
C VAL A 64 14.62 -7.82 -21.46
N VAL A 65 15.27 -8.24 -20.37
CA VAL A 65 16.70 -8.61 -20.36
C VAL A 65 16.92 -10.10 -20.56
N HIS A 66 16.00 -10.94 -20.10
CA HIS A 66 16.15 -12.39 -20.08
C HIS A 66 15.12 -13.13 -20.94
N ASP A 67 14.29 -12.40 -21.72
CA ASP A 67 13.21 -12.94 -22.57
C ASP A 67 12.25 -13.89 -21.81
N VAL A 68 12.10 -13.68 -20.50
CA VAL A 68 11.18 -14.45 -19.66
C VAL A 68 9.80 -13.78 -19.67
N ASN A 69 8.77 -14.45 -20.18
CA ASN A 69 7.42 -13.87 -20.17
C ASN A 69 6.82 -13.84 -18.76
N THR A 70 7.08 -12.74 -18.05
CA THR A 70 6.59 -12.45 -16.68
C THR A 70 5.35 -11.55 -16.66
N SER A 71 4.82 -11.16 -17.82
CA SER A 71 3.72 -10.18 -17.93
C SER A 71 2.47 -10.61 -17.13
N GLY A 72 2.14 -11.91 -17.19
CA GLY A 72 1.01 -12.46 -16.43
C GLY A 72 1.17 -12.35 -14.92
N ILE A 73 2.40 -12.50 -14.40
CA ILE A 73 2.71 -12.36 -12.97
C ILE A 73 2.53 -10.90 -12.54
N ILE A 74 3.04 -9.95 -13.34
CA ILE A 74 2.95 -8.52 -13.06
C ILE A 74 1.49 -8.06 -13.02
N ILE A 75 0.72 -8.39 -14.06
CA ILE A 75 -0.69 -8.00 -14.18
C ILE A 75 -1.53 -8.70 -13.10
N GLY A 76 -1.30 -9.99 -12.90
CA GLY A 76 -1.99 -10.77 -11.87
C GLY A 76 -1.78 -10.21 -10.47
N ASN A 77 -0.55 -9.81 -10.14
CA ASN A 77 -0.24 -9.17 -8.87
C ASN A 77 -0.96 -7.83 -8.71
N ALA A 78 -0.88 -6.94 -9.72
CA ALA A 78 -1.51 -5.62 -9.65
C ALA A 78 -3.04 -5.69 -9.47
N ILE A 79 -3.71 -6.53 -10.27
CA ILE A 79 -5.17 -6.72 -10.19
C ILE A 79 -5.55 -7.45 -8.89
N GLY A 80 -4.82 -8.52 -8.55
CA GLY A 80 -5.07 -9.35 -7.37
C GLY A 80 -4.94 -8.57 -6.07
N SER A 81 -3.85 -7.81 -5.89
CA SER A 81 -3.64 -6.98 -4.69
C SER A 81 -4.73 -5.92 -4.57
N SER A 82 -5.05 -5.19 -5.64
CA SER A 82 -6.10 -4.17 -5.63
C SER A 82 -7.47 -4.74 -5.26
N PHE A 83 -7.85 -5.86 -5.88
CA PHE A 83 -9.12 -6.52 -5.61
C PHE A 83 -9.20 -7.08 -4.18
N THR A 84 -8.10 -7.66 -3.68
CA THR A 84 -8.01 -8.21 -2.32
C THR A 84 -8.08 -7.10 -1.27
N GLN A 85 -7.40 -5.97 -1.48
CA GLN A 85 -7.47 -4.83 -0.57
C GLN A 85 -8.90 -4.28 -0.46
N ILE A 86 -9.58 -4.08 -1.59
CA ILE A 86 -10.93 -3.50 -1.61
C ILE A 86 -11.98 -4.49 -1.09
N SER A 87 -11.92 -5.75 -1.53
CA SER A 87 -13.00 -6.71 -1.26
C SER A 87 -12.77 -7.47 0.04
N LEU A 88 -11.58 -8.04 0.22
CA LEU A 88 -11.28 -8.88 1.37
C LEU A 88 -10.88 -8.04 2.58
N VAL A 89 -9.88 -7.16 2.45
CA VAL A 89 -9.33 -6.42 3.60
C VAL A 89 -10.34 -5.40 4.12
N LEU A 90 -10.90 -4.52 3.27
CA LEU A 90 -11.93 -3.58 3.72
C LEU A 90 -13.23 -4.31 4.14
N GLY A 91 -13.58 -5.41 3.47
CA GLY A 91 -14.73 -6.23 3.86
C GLY A 91 -14.60 -6.80 5.27
N LEU A 92 -13.45 -7.42 5.58
CA LEU A 92 -13.14 -7.91 6.92
C LEU A 92 -13.06 -6.77 7.95
N ALA A 93 -12.45 -5.63 7.59
CA ALA A 93 -12.40 -4.48 8.47
C ALA A 93 -13.81 -3.95 8.81
N GLY A 94 -14.73 -3.93 7.84
CA GLY A 94 -16.13 -3.56 8.03
C GLY A 94 -16.94 -4.59 8.84
N LEU A 95 -16.56 -5.87 8.82
CA LEU A 95 -17.16 -6.89 9.70
C LEU A 95 -16.71 -6.72 11.16
N LEU A 96 -15.45 -6.31 11.36
CA LEU A 96 -14.87 -6.16 12.69
C LEU A 96 -15.18 -4.80 13.34
N GLY A 97 -15.53 -3.77 12.55
CA GLY A 97 -15.78 -2.44 13.08
C GLY A 97 -16.55 -1.52 12.11
N TYR A 98 -17.04 -0.40 12.66
CA TYR A 98 -17.73 0.61 11.88
C TYR A 98 -16.72 1.62 11.30
N LEU A 99 -16.59 1.64 9.98
CA LEU A 99 -15.70 2.55 9.26
C LEU A 99 -16.46 3.83 8.88
N THR A 100 -15.96 4.99 9.31
CA THR A 100 -16.51 6.28 8.90
C THR A 100 -15.69 6.86 7.76
N LEU A 101 -16.37 7.17 6.65
CA LEU A 101 -15.77 7.85 5.52
C LEU A 101 -16.60 9.08 5.19
N SER A 102 -15.95 10.24 5.02
CA SER A 102 -16.69 11.42 4.57
C SER A 102 -17.16 11.20 3.13
N LYS A 103 -18.39 11.63 2.81
CA LYS A 103 -18.90 11.57 1.43
C LYS A 103 -17.96 12.23 0.43
N ARG A 104 -17.33 13.35 0.81
CA ARG A 104 -16.37 14.07 -0.04
C ARG A 104 -15.21 13.19 -0.51
N HIS A 105 -14.48 12.56 0.41
CA HIS A 105 -13.38 11.65 0.08
C HIS A 105 -13.86 10.44 -0.73
N LEU A 106 -15.04 9.87 -0.40
CA LEU A 106 -15.60 8.77 -1.20
C LEU A 106 -15.83 9.18 -2.66
N TYR A 107 -16.39 10.36 -2.91
CA TYR A 107 -16.61 10.85 -4.27
C TYR A 107 -15.30 11.26 -4.94
N GLU A 108 -14.46 12.06 -4.29
CA GLU A 108 -13.26 12.60 -4.92
C GLU A 108 -12.20 11.51 -5.17
N ASP A 109 -11.90 10.67 -4.18
CA ASP A 109 -10.83 9.66 -4.28
C ASP A 109 -11.37 8.38 -4.92
N GLY A 110 -12.62 8.00 -4.61
CA GLY A 110 -13.26 6.83 -5.21
C GLY A 110 -13.52 6.98 -6.71
N ILE A 111 -13.89 8.17 -7.20
CA ILE A 111 -14.02 8.41 -8.65
C ILE A 111 -12.66 8.34 -9.34
N VAL A 112 -11.60 8.85 -8.72
CA VAL A 112 -10.26 8.75 -9.31
C VAL A 112 -9.80 7.29 -9.39
N LEU A 113 -10.04 6.49 -8.34
CA LEU A 113 -9.77 5.06 -8.36
C LEU A 113 -10.55 4.34 -9.47
N LEU A 114 -11.85 4.59 -9.56
CA LEU A 114 -12.68 4.04 -10.65
C LEU A 114 -12.17 4.46 -12.02
N GLY A 115 -11.81 5.73 -12.17
CA GLY A 115 -11.22 6.27 -13.39
C GLY A 115 -9.92 5.58 -13.77
N ALA A 116 -9.02 5.33 -12.79
CA ALA A 116 -7.76 4.64 -13.02
C ALA A 116 -7.98 3.18 -13.48
N VAL A 117 -8.93 2.47 -12.87
CA VAL A 117 -9.31 1.10 -13.27
C VAL A 117 -9.88 1.09 -14.69
N LEU A 118 -10.82 1.99 -15.00
CA LEU A 118 -11.40 2.10 -16.34
C LEU A 118 -10.34 2.44 -17.38
N PHE A 119 -9.42 3.33 -17.03
CA PHE A 119 -8.33 3.72 -17.93
C PHE A 119 -7.38 2.55 -18.18
N LEU A 120 -7.03 1.77 -17.15
CA LEU A 120 -6.24 0.54 -17.32
C LEU A 120 -6.93 -0.44 -18.28
N ILE A 121 -8.25 -0.65 -18.15
CA ILE A 121 -9.02 -1.52 -19.05
C ILE A 121 -8.98 -1.02 -20.50
N LEU A 122 -9.09 0.31 -20.69
CA LEU A 122 -9.04 0.93 -22.01
C LEU A 122 -7.66 0.79 -22.67
N LEU A 123 -6.58 1.03 -21.91
CA LEU A 123 -5.22 0.88 -22.40
C LEU A 123 -4.89 -0.58 -22.72
N GLY A 124 -5.21 -1.49 -21.79
CA GLY A 124 -4.97 -2.92 -21.97
C GLY A 124 -5.95 -3.65 -22.88
N PHE A 125 -6.83 -2.94 -23.61
CA PHE A 125 -7.90 -3.57 -24.39
C PHE A 125 -7.37 -4.41 -25.55
N ASP A 126 -6.22 -4.04 -26.12
CA ASP A 126 -5.50 -4.81 -27.13
C ASP A 126 -4.63 -5.93 -26.53
N GLY A 127 -4.66 -6.09 -25.21
CA GLY A 127 -3.89 -7.07 -24.46
C GLY A 127 -2.45 -6.63 -24.14
N LEU A 128 -2.07 -5.39 -24.44
CA LEU A 128 -0.72 -4.87 -24.24
C LEU A 128 -0.74 -3.65 -23.31
N ILE A 129 0.37 -3.46 -22.60
CA ILE A 129 0.65 -2.19 -21.92
C ILE A 129 2.02 -1.73 -22.38
N THR A 130 2.02 -0.70 -23.19
CA THR A 130 3.21 -0.10 -23.79
C THR A 130 3.88 0.88 -22.83
N ARG A 131 5.12 1.28 -23.16
CA ARG A 131 5.86 2.29 -22.40
C ARG A 131 5.12 3.63 -22.34
N ILE A 132 4.44 4.01 -23.41
CA ILE A 132 3.68 5.27 -23.48
C ILE A 132 2.53 5.20 -22.49
N GLU A 133 1.79 4.10 -22.47
CA GLU A 133 0.66 3.88 -21.56
C GLU A 133 1.11 3.86 -20.09
N GLY A 134 2.24 3.21 -19.81
CA GLY A 134 2.88 3.27 -18.49
C GLY A 134 3.24 4.69 -18.06
N ILE A 135 3.79 5.51 -18.97
CA ILE A 135 4.08 6.93 -18.69
C ILE A 135 2.78 7.69 -18.39
N VAL A 136 1.73 7.47 -19.17
CA VAL A 136 0.42 8.12 -18.96
C VAL A 136 -0.15 7.75 -17.59
N LEU A 137 -0.09 6.47 -17.19
CA LEU A 137 -0.53 6.03 -15.86
C LEU A 137 0.25 6.71 -14.73
N ILE A 138 1.57 6.84 -14.86
CA ILE A 138 2.40 7.57 -13.89
C ILE A 138 2.02 9.05 -13.82
N VAL A 139 1.78 9.70 -14.96
CA VAL A 139 1.36 11.12 -15.00
C VAL A 139 0.01 11.31 -14.30
N ILE A 140 -0.96 10.42 -14.55
CA ILE A 140 -2.26 10.44 -13.86
C ILE A 140 -2.07 10.31 -12.35
N TYR A 141 -1.24 9.36 -11.91
CA TYR A 141 -0.92 9.19 -10.50
C TYR A 141 -0.29 10.46 -9.89
N LEU A 142 0.67 11.09 -10.56
CA LEU A 142 1.32 12.31 -10.09
C LEU A 142 0.34 13.51 -10.03
N ILE A 143 -0.59 13.62 -10.97
CA ILE A 143 -1.64 14.65 -10.95
C ILE A 143 -2.56 14.43 -9.73
N TYR A 144 -3.02 13.20 -9.51
CA TYR A 144 -3.83 12.85 -8.35
C TYR A 144 -3.10 13.16 -7.04
N TYR A 145 -1.84 12.72 -6.91
CA TYR A 145 -1.04 12.93 -5.71
C TYR A 145 -0.78 14.43 -5.45
N SER A 146 -0.57 15.21 -6.50
CA SER A 146 -0.43 16.67 -6.40
C SER A 146 -1.72 17.33 -5.90
N LYS A 147 -2.88 16.89 -6.40
CA LYS A 147 -4.19 17.36 -5.93
C LYS A 147 -4.41 17.02 -4.45
N LEU A 148 -4.05 15.81 -4.04
CA LEU A 148 -4.12 15.34 -2.65
C LEU A 148 -3.28 16.22 -1.72
N ILE A 149 -2.02 16.52 -2.08
CA ILE A 149 -1.16 17.44 -1.31
C ILE A 149 -1.77 18.84 -1.24
N HIS A 150 -2.33 19.34 -2.34
CA HIS A 150 -2.90 20.68 -2.38
C HIS A 150 -4.13 20.81 -1.46
N GLN A 151 -5.03 19.83 -1.47
CA GLN A 151 -6.19 19.78 -0.58
C GLN A 151 -5.78 19.78 0.89
N GLU A 152 -4.76 18.98 1.23
CA GLU A 152 -4.29 18.87 2.61
C GLU A 152 -3.62 20.15 3.11
N ARG A 153 -2.77 20.79 2.29
CA ARG A 153 -2.15 22.09 2.62
C ARG A 153 -3.19 23.20 2.84
N PHE A 154 -4.32 23.14 2.12
CA PHE A 154 -5.41 24.09 2.31
C PHE A 154 -6.10 23.89 3.67
N GLY A 155 -6.28 22.64 4.10
CA GLY A 155 -6.80 22.30 5.43
C GLY A 155 -5.86 22.68 6.58
N GLN A 156 -4.54 22.60 6.35
CA GLN A 156 -3.53 22.89 7.37
C GLN A 156 -3.45 24.35 7.84
N LYS A 157 -3.75 25.32 6.98
CA LYS A 157 -3.64 26.77 7.31
C LYS A 157 -4.49 27.21 8.52
N ILE A 158 -5.37 26.34 9.02
CA ILE A 158 -6.37 26.64 10.05
C ILE A 158 -5.92 26.23 11.47
N ARG A 159 -4.88 25.40 11.66
CA ARG A 159 -4.48 24.90 13.02
C ARG A 159 -3.02 25.19 13.38
N LYS A 160 -2.76 25.41 14.67
CA LYS A 160 -1.42 25.72 15.25
C LYS A 160 -0.47 24.52 15.20
N LYS A 161 0.83 24.79 14.97
CA LYS A 161 1.94 23.83 15.09
C LYS A 161 2.14 23.37 16.54
N LEU A 162 2.45 22.08 16.72
CA LEU A 162 2.89 21.47 17.98
C LEU A 162 4.43 21.52 18.11
N ASP A 163 4.93 21.64 19.35
CA ASP A 163 6.33 21.99 19.66
C ASP A 163 7.21 20.77 20.06
N LYS A 164 6.75 19.53 19.83
CA LYS A 164 7.52 18.30 20.15
C LYS A 164 8.23 17.73 18.93
N GLY A 165 9.46 17.22 19.07
CA GLY A 165 10.17 16.59 17.95
C GLY A 165 9.50 15.30 17.46
N VAL A 166 9.37 15.14 16.14
CA VAL A 166 8.73 14.00 15.44
C VAL A 166 9.69 12.85 15.14
N GLY A 167 10.99 13.04 15.38
CA GLY A 167 12.01 12.07 14.94
C GLY A 167 11.74 10.66 15.46
N LYS A 168 11.30 10.52 16.71
CA LYS A 168 10.92 9.23 17.29
C LYS A 168 9.72 8.60 16.59
N ASP A 169 8.75 9.39 16.14
CA ASP A 169 7.53 8.86 15.51
C ASP A 169 7.79 8.40 14.07
N PHE A 170 8.68 9.08 13.34
CA PHE A 170 9.23 8.56 12.07
C PHE A 170 10.00 7.26 12.26
N LEU A 171 10.84 7.18 13.30
CA LEU A 171 11.56 5.94 13.62
C LEU A 171 10.60 4.80 13.94
N LEU A 172 9.53 5.06 14.69
CA LEU A 172 8.49 4.05 14.98
C LEU A 172 7.79 3.57 13.70
N LEU A 173 7.45 4.49 12.78
CA LEU A 173 6.84 4.14 11.51
C LEU A 173 7.76 3.26 10.66
N ILE A 174 9.01 3.68 10.47
CA ILE A 174 9.99 2.94 9.66
C ILE A 174 10.29 1.58 10.29
N LEU A 175 10.55 1.54 11.60
CA LEU A 175 10.79 0.29 12.33
C LEU A 175 9.59 -0.65 12.20
N GLY A 176 8.38 -0.12 12.35
CA GLY A 176 7.16 -0.88 12.17
C GLY A 176 7.05 -1.48 10.77
N MET A 177 7.28 -0.69 9.71
CA MET A 177 7.26 -1.17 8.32
C MET A 177 8.30 -2.27 8.09
N VAL A 178 9.52 -2.09 8.59
CA VAL A 178 10.58 -3.09 8.50
C VAL A 178 10.15 -4.39 9.18
N ILE A 179 9.59 -4.32 10.39
CA ILE A 179 9.09 -5.50 11.11
C ILE A 179 7.98 -6.19 10.31
N VAL A 180 7.01 -5.43 9.76
CA VAL A 180 5.91 -6.01 8.96
C VAL A 180 6.46 -6.75 7.74
N ILE A 181 7.40 -6.15 7.01
CA ILE A 181 8.00 -6.76 5.81
C ILE A 181 8.70 -8.08 6.19
N PHE A 182 9.62 -8.07 7.15
CA PHE A 182 10.32 -9.29 7.56
C PHE A 182 9.39 -10.34 8.16
N ALA A 183 8.41 -9.92 8.96
CA ALA A 183 7.43 -10.83 9.54
C ALA A 183 6.56 -11.49 8.45
N SER A 184 6.20 -10.74 7.41
CA SER A 184 5.43 -11.27 6.27
C SER A 184 6.23 -12.34 5.51
N GLU A 185 7.52 -12.13 5.26
CA GLU A 185 8.41 -13.12 4.64
C GLU A 185 8.51 -14.39 5.49
N ILE A 186 8.71 -14.25 6.81
CA ILE A 186 8.74 -15.39 7.73
C ILE A 186 7.43 -16.19 7.66
N VAL A 187 6.27 -15.53 7.64
CA VAL A 187 4.98 -16.22 7.55
C VAL A 187 4.85 -16.97 6.23
N VAL A 188 5.14 -16.32 5.10
CA VAL A 188 4.99 -16.90 3.77
C VAL A 188 5.94 -18.09 3.58
N ASP A 189 7.22 -17.92 3.85
CA ASP A 189 8.24 -18.96 3.64
C ASP A 189 7.94 -20.20 4.49
N ASN A 190 7.54 -20.01 5.74
CA ASN A 190 7.24 -21.13 6.64
C ASN A 190 5.89 -21.77 6.31
N ALA A 191 4.91 -21.03 5.82
CA ALA A 191 3.67 -21.61 5.32
C ALA A 191 3.91 -22.51 4.10
N VAL A 192 4.72 -22.06 3.14
CA VAL A 192 5.10 -22.87 1.97
C VAL A 192 5.84 -24.14 2.40
N ARG A 193 6.90 -24.00 3.20
CA ARG A 193 7.68 -25.16 3.70
C ARG A 193 6.85 -26.13 4.53
N PHE A 194 5.86 -25.63 5.27
CA PHE A 194 4.93 -26.48 6.01
C PHE A 194 4.01 -27.25 5.05
N SER A 195 3.53 -26.60 3.99
CA SER A 195 2.68 -27.24 2.97
C SER A 195 3.41 -28.33 2.19
N GLU A 196 4.69 -28.16 1.88
CA GLU A 196 5.50 -29.15 1.15
C GLU A 196 5.83 -30.40 1.97
N ARG A 197 5.62 -30.37 3.29
CA ARG A 197 5.88 -31.49 4.21
C ARG A 197 4.66 -32.31 4.56
N LEU A 198 3.46 -31.84 4.21
CA LEU A 198 2.19 -32.58 4.36
C LEU A 198 2.03 -33.57 3.19
#